data_AF-A0A819H7N1-F1
#
_entry.id   AF-A0A819H7N1-F1
#
_cell.length_a   1.000
_cell.length_b   1.000
_cell.length_c   1.000
_cell.angle_alpha   90.00
_cell.angle_beta   90.00
_cell.angle_gamma   90.00
#
_symmetry.space_group_name_H-M   'P 1'
#
loop_
_entity.id
_entity.type
_entity.pdbx_description
1 polymer ?
#
loop_
_entity_poly.entity_id
_entity_poly.type
_entity_poly.pdbx_seq_one_letter_code
_entity_poly.pdbx_strand_id
1 'polypeptide(L)'
;MQFTKTEEYASCDGKSISGFTQNSNVKKKNSSCSPWPEPIPRDLKETCLQQFLQQMSMSALAEVTCAVCNVRSLVQTSKKVPVSKIPNIHLLKVSDELKDLILSTQSSVLRHSIDDTTQMTGHVQSSTSFNSASFYYENGIILYTNGLHQENKTHMSTLCQKYHVALTKGIIPKFSAANNMWLGDVPAELQDLTIPEEKLISL
;
A
#
# COMPACT_ATOMS: atom_id res chain seq x y z
N MET A 1 -8.02 9.47 -42.62
CA MET A 1 -8.33 10.55 -41.65
C MET A 1 -7.05 11.34 -41.45
N GLN A 2 -6.94 12.46 -42.15
CA GLN A 2 -5.80 13.37 -42.09
C GLN A 2 -6.14 14.47 -41.08
N PHE A 3 -5.34 14.63 -40.02
CA PHE A 3 -5.43 15.76 -39.11
C PHE A 3 -4.51 16.86 -39.64
N THR A 4 -5.08 17.91 -40.22
CA THR A 4 -4.37 19.14 -40.57
C THR A 4 -4.15 19.95 -39.30
N LYS A 5 -2.90 20.01 -38.86
CA LYS A 5 -2.43 20.84 -37.75
C LYS A 5 -2.09 22.23 -38.33
N THR A 6 -2.92 23.23 -38.06
CA THR A 6 -2.61 24.62 -38.38
C THR A 6 -1.78 25.18 -37.23
N GLU A 7 -0.47 25.24 -37.40
CA GLU A 7 0.45 25.93 -36.50
C GLU A 7 0.47 27.42 -36.89
N GLU A 8 -0.16 28.25 -36.05
CA GLU A 8 -0.16 29.71 -36.20
C GLU A 8 1.06 30.26 -35.45
N TYR A 9 2.16 30.45 -36.17
CA TYR A 9 3.37 31.10 -35.65
C TYR A 9 3.22 32.62 -35.71
N ALA A 10 3.09 33.26 -34.55
CA ALA A 10 3.21 34.71 -34.43
C ALA A 10 4.70 35.11 -34.54
N SER A 11 5.09 35.59 -35.73
CA SER A 11 6.40 36.21 -36.00
C SER A 11 6.40 37.67 -35.51
N CYS A 12 7.36 38.04 -34.67
CA CYS A 12 7.65 39.43 -34.34
C CYS A 12 8.92 39.86 -35.09
N ASP A 13 8.74 40.33 -36.33
CA ASP A 13 9.83 40.88 -37.15
C ASP A 13 10.39 42.17 -36.56
N GLY A 14 11.70 42.17 -36.32
CA GLY A 14 12.46 43.37 -36.02
C GLY A 14 12.76 44.18 -37.28
N LYS A 15 12.68 45.52 -37.16
CA LYS A 15 13.49 46.45 -37.98
C LYS A 15 13.65 47.78 -37.25
N SER A 16 14.90 48.08 -36.90
CA SER A 16 15.38 49.45 -36.64
C SER A 16 15.61 50.16 -37.97
N ILE A 17 15.34 51.47 -38.04
CA ILE A 17 16.22 52.52 -38.62
C ILE A 17 15.55 53.91 -38.54
N SER A 18 16.28 54.83 -37.88
CA SER A 18 16.43 56.30 -38.04
C SER A 18 15.25 57.29 -38.14
N GLY A 19 15.40 58.42 -37.43
CA GLY A 19 15.12 59.75 -38.00
C GLY A 19 14.23 60.69 -37.17
N PHE A 20 14.78 61.85 -36.80
CA PHE A 20 14.20 62.98 -36.07
C PHE A 20 12.79 63.44 -36.49
N THR A 21 11.93 63.83 -35.54
CA THR A 21 11.37 65.20 -35.32
C THR A 21 10.30 65.18 -34.21
N GLN A 22 10.22 66.26 -33.44
CA GLN A 22 9.44 66.46 -32.22
C GLN A 22 7.91 66.54 -32.41
N ASN A 23 7.22 66.19 -31.32
CA ASN A 23 5.88 66.63 -30.88
C ASN A 23 4.66 66.31 -31.74
N SER A 24 3.95 65.27 -31.32
CA SER A 24 2.48 65.29 -31.26
C SER A 24 1.98 64.29 -30.22
N ASN A 25 1.11 64.79 -29.34
CA ASN A 25 0.46 64.11 -28.23
C ASN A 25 -0.46 63.00 -28.78
N VAL A 26 0.04 61.78 -28.90
CA VAL A 26 -0.75 60.60 -29.28
C VAL A 26 -0.72 59.64 -28.10
N LYS A 27 -1.91 59.46 -27.50
CA LYS A 27 -2.20 58.49 -26.46
C LYS A 27 -1.96 57.08 -27.02
N LYS A 28 -0.71 56.60 -26.94
CA LYS A 28 -0.33 55.24 -27.31
C LYS A 28 -1.04 54.30 -26.34
N LYS A 29 -2.12 53.66 -26.79
CA LYS A 29 -2.65 52.45 -26.16
C LYS A 29 -1.52 51.42 -26.25
N ASN A 30 -0.84 51.19 -25.13
CA ASN A 30 0.12 50.10 -25.00
C ASN A 30 -0.65 48.78 -25.13
N SER A 31 -0.67 48.21 -26.33
CA SER A 31 -1.02 46.81 -26.54
C SER A 31 0.11 45.99 -25.94
N SER A 32 0.00 45.66 -24.66
CA SER A 32 0.90 44.72 -24.01
C SER A 32 0.63 43.35 -24.62
N CYS A 33 1.44 42.98 -25.60
CA CYS A 33 1.66 41.57 -25.93
C CYS A 33 2.25 40.95 -24.66
N SER A 34 1.40 40.38 -23.81
CA SER A 34 1.86 39.55 -22.70
C SER A 34 2.70 38.43 -23.32
N PRO A 35 3.96 38.23 -22.89
CA PRO A 35 4.80 37.17 -23.41
C PRO A 35 4.12 35.85 -23.04
N TRP A 36 3.40 35.30 -24.01
CA TRP A 36 2.71 34.04 -23.85
C TRP A 36 3.73 32.91 -24.00
N PRO A 37 3.69 31.88 -23.13
CA PRO A 37 2.85 31.76 -21.95
C PRO A 37 3.41 32.52 -20.72
N GLU A 38 2.50 32.94 -19.83
CA GLU A 38 2.87 33.56 -18.56
C GLU A 38 3.66 32.59 -17.67
N PRO A 39 4.75 33.04 -17.02
CA PRO A 39 5.50 32.22 -16.10
C PRO A 39 4.64 31.75 -14.92
N ILE A 40 4.60 30.44 -14.69
CA ILE A 40 3.92 29.85 -13.52
C ILE A 40 4.53 30.43 -12.23
N PRO A 41 3.70 30.93 -11.28
CA PRO A 41 4.17 31.46 -10.01
C PRO A 41 5.08 30.48 -9.25
N ARG A 42 6.16 30.99 -8.65
CA ARG A 42 7.12 30.16 -7.93
C ARG A 42 6.47 29.44 -6.75
N ASP A 43 5.64 30.14 -5.99
CA ASP A 43 4.98 29.61 -4.79
C ASP A 43 4.09 28.40 -5.11
N LEU A 44 3.45 28.41 -6.29
CA LEU A 44 2.64 27.29 -6.75
C LEU A 44 3.51 26.09 -7.11
N LYS A 45 4.64 26.31 -7.80
CA LYS A 45 5.60 25.23 -8.09
C LYS A 45 6.14 24.61 -6.81
N GLU A 46 6.50 25.44 -5.83
CA GLU A 46 7.03 25.00 -4.55
C GLU A 46 5.98 24.21 -3.76
N THR A 47 4.74 24.69 -3.70
CA THR A 47 3.64 23.99 -3.04
C THR A 47 3.37 22.62 -3.69
N CYS A 48 3.30 22.57 -5.02
CA CYS A 48 3.11 21.31 -5.75
C CYS A 48 4.26 20.33 -5.49
N LEU A 49 5.51 20.81 -5.48
CA LEU A 49 6.68 19.98 -5.20
C LEU A 49 6.66 19.44 -3.77
N GLN A 50 6.37 20.29 -2.78
CA GLN A 50 6.27 19.87 -1.37
C GLN A 50 5.18 18.82 -1.17
N GLN A 51 4.01 19.02 -1.77
CA GLN A 51 2.92 18.05 -1.72
C GLN A 51 3.33 16.71 -2.36
N PHE A 52 3.99 16.75 -3.52
CA PHE A 52 4.48 15.55 -4.17
C PHE A 52 5.50 14.81 -3.29
N LEU A 53 6.50 15.51 -2.75
CA LEU A 53 7.52 14.93 -1.88
C LEU A 53 6.88 14.30 -0.63
N GLN A 54 5.87 14.95 -0.05
CA GLN A 54 5.15 14.41 1.09
C GLN A 54 4.38 13.14 0.74
N GLN A 55 3.65 13.14 -0.38
CA GLN A 55 2.87 11.98 -0.84
C GLN A 55 3.75 10.80 -1.27
N MET A 56 4.95 11.09 -1.78
CA MET A 56 5.94 10.09 -2.20
C MET A 56 6.95 9.74 -1.10
N SER A 57 6.76 10.27 0.12
CA SER A 57 7.65 9.98 1.23
C SER A 57 7.55 8.52 1.67
N MET A 58 8.65 7.95 2.15
CA MET A 58 8.70 6.57 2.66
C MET A 58 7.68 6.32 3.78
N SER A 59 7.36 7.34 4.59
CA SER A 59 6.36 7.23 5.65
C SER A 59 4.92 7.27 5.12
N ALA A 60 4.66 8.02 4.04
CA ALA A 60 3.35 8.06 3.40
C ALA A 60 3.03 6.77 2.63
N LEU A 61 4.06 6.19 2.01
CA LEU A 61 3.98 4.95 1.25
C LEU A 61 4.26 3.70 2.10
N ALA A 62 4.49 3.85 3.42
CA ALA A 62 4.76 2.73 4.29
C ALA A 62 3.64 1.69 4.25
N GLU A 63 4.00 0.42 4.06
CA GLU A 63 3.09 -0.70 3.87
C GLU A 63 3.04 -1.59 5.12
N VAL A 64 1.88 -2.21 5.34
CA VAL A 64 1.66 -3.24 6.35
C VAL A 64 0.67 -4.28 5.85
N THR A 65 0.78 -5.51 6.34
CA THR A 65 -0.11 -6.61 5.97
C THR A 65 -1.29 -6.69 6.94
N CYS A 66 -2.48 -6.90 6.39
CA CYS A 66 -3.69 -7.14 7.20
C CYS A 66 -3.70 -8.58 7.73
N ALA A 67 -3.84 -8.75 9.05
CA ALA A 67 -3.89 -10.06 9.70
C ALA A 67 -5.13 -10.89 9.32
N VAL A 68 -6.20 -10.28 8.80
CA VAL A 68 -7.46 -10.98 8.49
C VAL A 68 -7.49 -11.51 7.06
N CYS A 69 -6.84 -10.82 6.12
CA CYS A 69 -6.94 -11.15 4.69
C CYS A 69 -5.61 -11.23 3.96
N ASN A 70 -4.49 -11.07 4.66
CA ASN A 70 -3.14 -11.12 4.13
C ASN A 70 -2.84 -10.11 3.00
N VAL A 71 -3.66 -9.08 2.84
CA VAL A 71 -3.47 -8.04 1.80
C VAL A 71 -2.64 -6.90 2.39
N ARG A 72 -1.68 -6.39 1.60
CA ARG A 72 -0.90 -5.20 1.93
C ARG A 72 -1.77 -3.95 1.88
N SER A 73 -1.55 -3.03 2.80
CA SER A 73 -2.29 -1.77 2.91
C SER A 73 -1.37 -0.69 3.45
N LEU A 74 -1.70 0.57 3.15
CA LEU A 74 -0.93 1.69 3.67
C LEU A 74 -1.09 1.77 5.20
N VAL A 75 0.02 2.00 5.90
CA VAL A 75 0.09 2.19 7.35
C VAL A 75 -0.93 3.24 7.81
N GLN A 76 -1.01 4.36 7.09
CA GLN A 76 -1.90 5.49 7.42
C GLN A 76 -3.39 5.12 7.46
N THR A 77 -3.79 4.12 6.68
CA THR A 77 -5.19 3.66 6.61
C THR A 77 -5.44 2.42 7.46
N SER A 78 -4.39 1.81 8.00
CA SER A 78 -4.49 0.58 8.78
C SER A 78 -4.74 0.87 10.25
N LYS A 79 -5.35 -0.08 10.96
CA LYS A 79 -5.63 0.00 12.39
C LYS A 79 -4.85 -1.06 13.13
N LYS A 80 -4.02 -0.64 14.08
CA LYS A 80 -3.37 -1.51 15.04
C LYS A 80 -4.28 -1.71 16.24
N VAL A 81 -4.59 -2.95 16.57
CA VAL A 81 -5.40 -3.31 17.73
C VAL A 81 -4.79 -4.52 18.44
N PRO A 82 -4.83 -4.61 19.77
CA PRO A 82 -4.53 -5.86 20.46
C PRO A 82 -5.42 -6.98 19.93
N VAL A 83 -4.90 -8.19 19.77
CA VAL A 83 -5.67 -9.35 19.29
C VAL A 83 -6.93 -9.56 20.15
N SER A 84 -6.80 -9.43 21.48
CA SER A 84 -7.92 -9.52 22.42
C SER A 84 -8.99 -8.42 22.29
N LYS A 85 -8.71 -7.35 21.55
CA LYS A 85 -9.61 -6.20 21.34
C LYS A 85 -10.07 -6.06 19.89
N ILE A 86 -9.86 -7.06 19.04
CA ILE A 86 -10.42 -7.07 17.69
C ILE A 86 -11.96 -6.99 17.79
N PRO A 87 -12.62 -6.01 17.13
CA PRO A 87 -14.07 -5.89 17.17
C PRO A 87 -14.74 -7.18 16.67
N ASN A 88 -15.76 -7.67 17.37
CA ASN A 88 -16.52 -8.87 17.00
C ASN A 88 -15.62 -10.05 16.54
N ILE A 89 -14.51 -10.30 17.24
CA ILE A 89 -13.51 -11.31 16.89
C ILE A 89 -14.09 -12.73 16.68
N HIS A 90 -15.23 -13.04 17.31
CA HIS A 90 -15.92 -14.31 17.13
C HIS A 90 -16.39 -14.55 15.68
N LEU A 91 -16.57 -13.49 14.88
CA LEU A 91 -16.88 -13.57 13.45
C LEU A 91 -15.71 -14.07 12.61
N LEU A 92 -14.51 -14.17 13.19
CA LEU A 92 -13.31 -14.73 12.56
C LEU A 92 -13.12 -16.21 12.89
N LYS A 93 -14.09 -16.86 13.55
CA LYS A 93 -14.05 -18.30 13.76
C LYS A 93 -14.24 -19.04 12.44
N VAL A 94 -13.35 -19.99 12.16
CA VAL A 94 -13.46 -20.88 11.00
C VAL A 94 -14.33 -22.09 11.32
N SER A 95 -14.84 -22.76 10.28
CA SER A 95 -15.54 -24.03 10.44
C SER A 95 -14.58 -25.15 10.84
N ASP A 96 -15.10 -26.24 11.42
CA ASP A 96 -14.29 -27.38 11.85
C ASP A 96 -13.63 -28.09 10.65
N GLU A 97 -14.29 -28.13 9.49
CA GLU A 97 -13.72 -28.73 8.27
C GLU A 97 -12.48 -27.97 7.79
N LEU A 98 -12.54 -26.64 7.82
CA LEU A 98 -11.42 -25.80 7.43
C LEU A 98 -10.29 -25.86 8.45
N LYS A 99 -10.62 -25.95 9.74
CA LYS A 99 -9.64 -26.14 10.81
C LYS A 99 -8.83 -27.41 10.61
N ASP A 100 -9.48 -28.54 10.34
CA ASP A 100 -8.79 -29.82 10.14
C ASP A 100 -7.89 -29.79 8.91
N LEU A 101 -8.36 -29.18 7.82
CA LEU A 101 -7.57 -28.97 6.61
C LEU A 101 -6.30 -28.17 6.93
N ILE A 102 -6.43 -27.03 7.61
CA ILE A 102 -5.33 -26.13 7.93
C ILE A 102 -4.29 -26.79 8.85
N LEU A 103 -4.74 -27.55 9.85
CA LEU A 103 -3.85 -28.31 10.74
C LEU A 103 -3.12 -29.45 10.01
N SER A 104 -3.81 -30.12 9.08
CA SER A 104 -3.21 -31.18 8.27
C SER A 104 -2.12 -30.65 7.33
N THR A 105 -2.32 -29.48 6.71
CA THR A 105 -1.35 -28.86 5.80
C THR A 105 -0.05 -28.46 6.52
N GLN A 106 -0.12 -27.93 7.74
CA GLN A 106 1.08 -27.63 8.52
C GLN A 106 1.88 -28.88 8.90
N SER A 107 1.16 -29.97 9.18
CA SER A 107 1.77 -31.24 9.54
C SER A 107 2.54 -31.88 8.38
N SER A 108 2.18 -31.60 7.13
CA SER A 108 2.91 -32.05 5.93
C SER A 108 4.15 -31.21 5.64
N VAL A 109 4.12 -29.90 5.88
CA VAL A 109 5.28 -29.01 5.65
C VAL A 109 6.44 -29.37 6.58
N LEU A 110 6.15 -29.68 7.85
CA LEU A 110 7.16 -30.12 8.82
C LEU A 110 7.80 -31.48 8.47
N ARG A 111 7.12 -32.34 7.70
CA ARG A 111 7.66 -33.67 7.32
C ARG A 111 8.66 -33.60 6.16
N HIS A 112 8.62 -32.55 5.34
CA HIS A 112 9.54 -32.37 4.23
C HIS A 112 10.84 -31.62 4.61
N SER A 113 10.95 -31.12 5.83
CA SER A 113 12.15 -30.40 6.30
C SER A 113 13.11 -31.25 7.16
N ILE A 114 12.89 -32.56 7.31
CA ILE A 114 13.72 -33.45 8.16
C ILE A 114 14.53 -34.48 7.34
N ASP A 115 14.85 -34.17 6.09
CA ASP A 115 15.84 -34.92 5.30
C ASP A 115 16.92 -33.96 4.78
N ASP A 116 17.60 -33.26 5.68
CA ASP A 116 19.02 -32.93 5.54
C ASP A 116 19.55 -32.30 6.84
N THR A 117 20.67 -32.81 7.33
CA THR A 117 21.51 -32.31 8.44
C THR A 117 21.40 -33.02 9.80
N THR A 118 22.08 -34.17 9.86
CA THR A 118 22.99 -34.65 10.91
C THR A 118 23.02 -33.93 12.28
N GLN A 119 22.58 -34.68 13.30
CA GLN A 119 23.02 -34.77 14.71
C GLN A 119 23.95 -33.66 15.29
N MET A 120 23.54 -33.04 16.42
CA MET A 120 24.17 -33.20 17.76
C MET A 120 23.59 -32.23 18.83
N THR A 121 23.32 -32.82 20.01
CA THR A 121 23.30 -32.27 21.38
C THR A 121 22.34 -31.13 21.80
N GLY A 122 21.25 -31.55 22.45
CA GLY A 122 20.71 -31.13 23.75
C GLY A 122 21.02 -29.73 24.32
N HIS A 123 20.00 -28.86 24.29
CA HIS A 123 19.63 -28.00 25.43
C HIS A 123 18.19 -27.50 25.22
N VAL A 124 17.24 -27.96 26.05
CA VAL A 124 15.85 -27.47 26.03
C VAL A 124 15.82 -26.12 26.74
N GLN A 125 15.80 -25.04 25.95
CA GLN A 125 15.34 -23.74 26.41
C GLN A 125 13.98 -23.49 25.77
N SER A 126 12.97 -23.27 26.62
CA SER A 126 11.62 -22.87 26.22
C SER A 126 11.62 -21.47 25.60
N SER A 127 12.16 -21.35 24.39
CA SER A 127 11.72 -20.34 23.45
C SER A 127 10.50 -20.91 22.76
N THR A 128 9.39 -20.17 22.78
CA THR A 128 8.29 -20.41 21.85
C THR A 128 8.83 -20.11 20.46
N SER A 129 9.47 -21.10 19.85
CA SER A 129 9.81 -21.11 18.43
C SER A 129 8.55 -20.70 17.69
N PHE A 130 8.60 -19.57 17.00
CA PHE A 130 7.62 -19.25 15.99
C PHE A 130 7.67 -20.42 15.01
N ASN A 131 6.68 -21.31 15.13
CA ASN A 131 6.44 -22.36 14.17
C ASN A 131 6.51 -21.73 12.78
N SER A 132 7.04 -22.45 11.80
CA SER A 132 7.12 -22.06 10.39
C SER A 132 5.75 -21.92 9.71
N ALA A 133 4.72 -21.56 10.48
CA ALA A 133 3.35 -21.40 10.07
C ALA A 133 3.08 -19.92 9.78
N SER A 134 2.57 -19.64 8.59
CA SER A 134 2.19 -18.28 8.16
C SER A 134 0.92 -17.75 8.84
N PHE A 135 0.43 -18.45 9.86
CA PHE A 135 -0.79 -18.10 10.56
C PHE A 135 -0.76 -18.46 12.04
N TYR A 136 -1.50 -17.66 12.79
CA TYR A 136 -1.83 -17.81 14.18
C TYR A 136 -3.22 -18.45 14.29
N TYR A 137 -3.32 -19.48 15.13
CA TYR A 137 -4.58 -20.17 15.43
C TYR A 137 -4.82 -20.16 16.94
N GLU A 138 -5.92 -19.57 17.38
CA GLU A 138 -6.36 -19.63 18.77
C GLU A 138 -7.90 -19.61 18.86
N ASN A 139 -8.50 -20.49 19.65
CA ASN A 139 -9.95 -20.53 19.90
C ASN A 139 -10.83 -20.58 18.63
N GLY A 140 -10.33 -21.25 17.58
CA GLY A 140 -10.99 -21.36 16.27
C GLY A 140 -10.81 -20.14 15.37
N ILE A 141 -10.06 -19.13 15.80
CA ILE A 141 -9.76 -17.92 15.02
C ILE A 141 -8.43 -18.11 14.31
N ILE A 142 -8.39 -17.71 13.03
CA ILE A 142 -7.18 -17.74 12.20
C ILE A 142 -6.80 -16.33 11.77
N LEU A 143 -5.54 -15.96 12.00
CA LEU A 143 -4.95 -14.69 11.59
C LEU A 143 -3.61 -14.95 10.89
N TYR A 144 -3.30 -14.18 9.86
CA TYR A 144 -2.01 -14.23 9.19
C TYR A 144 -0.91 -13.60 10.05
N THR A 145 0.20 -14.31 10.25
CA THR A 145 1.30 -13.86 11.12
C THR A 145 1.97 -12.59 10.60
N ASN A 146 1.99 -12.36 9.29
CA ASN A 146 2.54 -11.14 8.69
C ASN A 146 1.81 -9.86 9.14
N GLY A 147 0.55 -9.99 9.58
CA GLY A 147 -0.20 -8.89 10.18
C GLY A 147 -0.14 -8.84 11.70
N LEU A 148 0.62 -9.73 12.34
CA LEU A 148 0.78 -9.81 13.78
C LEU A 148 2.17 -9.31 14.20
N HIS A 149 2.22 -8.62 15.32
CA HIS A 149 3.46 -8.13 15.89
C HIS A 149 3.33 -8.04 17.41
N GLN A 150 4.44 -8.02 18.13
CA GLN A 150 4.42 -7.90 19.59
C GLN A 150 4.85 -6.49 20.01
N GLU A 151 4.00 -5.80 20.77
CA GLU A 151 4.32 -4.51 21.38
C GLU A 151 4.12 -4.62 22.89
N ASN A 152 5.15 -4.30 23.70
CA ASN A 152 5.07 -4.34 25.17
C ASN A 152 4.50 -5.67 25.74
N LYS A 153 4.94 -6.82 25.21
CA LYS A 153 4.44 -8.17 25.54
C LYS A 153 2.98 -8.44 25.17
N THR A 154 2.33 -7.55 24.42
CA THR A 154 0.96 -7.70 23.91
C THR A 154 0.99 -8.09 22.44
N HIS A 155 0.23 -9.10 22.04
CA HIS A 155 0.04 -9.44 20.63
C HIS A 155 -0.88 -8.42 19.97
N MET A 156 -0.31 -7.69 19.01
CA MET A 156 -0.98 -6.69 18.21
C MET A 156 -1.30 -7.26 16.84
N SER A 157 -2.41 -6.81 16.28
CA SER A 157 -2.91 -7.16 14.96
C SER A 157 -3.12 -5.90 14.15
N THR A 158 -2.65 -5.92 12.91
CA THR A 158 -2.92 -4.89 11.92
C THR A 158 -4.14 -5.29 11.09
N LEU A 159 -5.14 -4.40 11.05
CA LEU A 159 -6.35 -4.56 10.25
C LEU A 159 -6.39 -3.47 9.18
N CYS A 160 -6.65 -3.85 7.92
CA CYS A 160 -6.95 -2.85 6.90
C CYS A 160 -8.27 -2.14 7.23
N GLN A 161 -8.43 -0.89 6.77
CA GLN A 161 -9.62 -0.08 7.06
C GLN A 161 -10.92 -0.82 6.73
N LYS A 162 -10.94 -1.54 5.60
CA LYS A 162 -12.10 -2.30 5.13
C LYS A 162 -12.59 -3.31 6.18
N TYR A 163 -11.69 -4.10 6.76
CA TYR A 163 -12.07 -5.13 7.72
C TYR A 163 -12.18 -4.66 9.14
N HIS A 164 -11.45 -3.62 9.54
CA HIS A 164 -11.75 -2.93 10.78
C HIS A 164 -13.20 -2.42 10.79
N VAL A 165 -13.65 -1.77 9.71
CA VAL A 165 -15.03 -1.27 9.58
C VAL A 165 -16.04 -2.41 9.51
N ALA A 166 -15.79 -3.45 8.71
CA ALA A 166 -16.70 -4.60 8.60
C ALA A 166 -16.91 -5.30 9.95
N LEU A 167 -15.81 -5.57 10.66
CA LEU A 167 -15.85 -6.19 11.98
C LEU A 167 -16.55 -5.30 13.01
N THR A 168 -16.31 -3.99 12.99
CA THR A 168 -17.04 -3.04 13.86
C THR A 168 -18.55 -3.08 13.61
N LYS A 169 -18.98 -3.32 12.36
CA LYS A 169 -20.39 -3.45 11.96
C LYS A 169 -20.97 -4.86 12.19
N GLY A 170 -20.20 -5.80 12.73
CA GLY A 170 -20.65 -7.17 12.93
C GLY A 170 -20.77 -7.98 11.63
N ILE A 171 -20.00 -7.62 10.60
CA ILE A 171 -20.02 -8.29 9.29
C ILE A 171 -18.79 -9.19 9.16
N ILE A 172 -18.99 -10.43 8.72
CA ILE A 172 -17.90 -11.36 8.43
C ILE A 172 -17.08 -10.82 7.23
N PRO A 173 -15.76 -10.63 7.39
CA PRO A 173 -14.87 -10.23 6.30
C PRO A 173 -14.91 -11.18 5.09
N LYS A 174 -15.25 -10.65 3.90
CA LYS A 174 -15.40 -11.43 2.66
C LYS A 174 -14.22 -12.36 2.33
N PHE A 175 -12.99 -11.91 2.54
CA PHE A 175 -11.76 -12.65 2.24
C PHE A 175 -11.06 -13.16 3.51
N SER A 176 -11.80 -13.38 4.59
CA SER A 176 -11.25 -14.07 5.76
C SER A 176 -11.41 -15.57 5.62
N ALA A 177 -10.54 -16.30 6.32
CA ALA A 177 -10.69 -17.75 6.48
C ALA A 177 -12.07 -18.12 7.07
N ALA A 178 -12.65 -17.27 7.93
CA ALA A 178 -13.98 -17.47 8.51
C ALA A 178 -15.11 -17.47 7.47
N ASN A 179 -14.87 -16.88 6.30
CA ASN A 179 -15.79 -16.93 5.16
C ASN A 179 -15.37 -18.00 4.13
N ASN A 180 -14.67 -19.05 4.58
CA ASN A 180 -14.10 -20.13 3.74
C ASN A 180 -13.15 -19.64 2.63
N MET A 181 -12.64 -18.42 2.75
CA MET A 181 -11.65 -17.86 1.83
C MET A 181 -10.27 -17.99 2.47
N TRP A 182 -9.76 -19.22 2.53
CA TRP A 182 -8.38 -19.49 2.92
C TRP A 182 -7.51 -19.61 1.67
N LEU A 183 -6.58 -18.67 1.50
CA LEU A 183 -5.70 -18.60 0.33
C LEU A 183 -4.42 -19.44 0.46
N GLY A 184 -4.16 -20.01 1.64
CA GLY A 184 -2.89 -20.64 1.95
C GLY A 184 -1.75 -19.62 2.01
N ASP A 185 -0.53 -20.12 1.75
CA ASP A 185 0.69 -19.32 1.69
C ASP A 185 0.85 -18.67 0.32
N VAL A 186 1.34 -17.44 0.31
CA VAL A 186 1.75 -16.78 -0.93
C VAL A 186 3.05 -17.47 -1.42
N PRO A 187 3.17 -17.87 -2.69
CA PRO A 187 4.40 -18.45 -3.22
C PRO A 187 5.61 -17.54 -2.99
N ALA A 188 6.79 -18.11 -2.77
CA ALA A 188 8.00 -17.35 -2.41
C ALA A 188 8.32 -16.24 -3.43
N GLU A 189 8.06 -16.49 -4.70
CA GLU A 189 8.26 -15.56 -5.81
C GLU A 189 7.36 -14.33 -5.73
N LEU A 190 6.25 -14.41 -4.98
CA LEU A 190 5.24 -13.36 -4.86
C LEU A 190 5.20 -12.72 -3.46
N GLN A 191 5.96 -13.22 -2.48
CA GLN A 191 5.92 -12.73 -1.09
C GLN A 191 6.48 -11.29 -0.95
N ASP A 192 7.48 -10.93 -1.76
CA ASP A 192 8.25 -9.69 -1.61
C ASP A 192 7.82 -8.54 -2.52
N LEU A 193 6.73 -8.70 -3.27
CA LEU A 193 6.23 -7.65 -4.16
C LEU A 193 5.66 -6.46 -3.36
N THR A 194 6.14 -5.26 -3.65
CA THR A 194 5.54 -3.99 -3.21
C THR A 194 4.13 -3.82 -3.77
N ILE A 195 3.29 -2.95 -3.18
CA ILE A 195 1.94 -2.69 -3.73
C ILE A 195 1.99 -2.28 -5.21
N PRO A 196 2.91 -1.40 -5.68
CA PRO A 196 3.05 -1.10 -7.10
C PRO A 196 3.34 -2.34 -7.96
N GLU A 197 4.24 -3.22 -7.53
CA GLU A 197 4.59 -4.45 -8.25
C GLU A 197 3.41 -5.43 -8.28
N GLU A 198 2.74 -5.64 -7.14
CA GLU A 198 1.50 -6.43 -7.04
C GLU A 198 0.45 -5.90 -8.02
N LYS A 199 0.29 -4.57 -8.12
CA LYS A 199 -0.66 -3.95 -9.04
C LYS A 199 -0.29 -4.16 -10.50
N LEU A 200 0.99 -4.08 -10.86
CA LEU A 200 1.46 -4.28 -12.23
C LEU A 200 1.18 -5.71 -12.74
N ILE A 201 1.29 -6.72 -11.88
CA ILE A 201 1.03 -8.12 -12.25
C ILE A 201 -0.45 -8.52 -12.13
N SER A 202 -1.29 -7.68 -11.52
CA SER A 202 -2.73 -7.94 -11.31
C SER A 202 -3.64 -7.46 -12.45
N LEU A 203 -3.05 -6.87 -13.51
CA LEU A 203 -3.76 -6.32 -14.67
C LEU A 203 -4.10 -7.38 -15.73
#